data_AF-A0A482RHA5-F1
#
_entry.id   AF-A0A482RHA5-F1
#
_cell.length_a   1.000
_cell.length_b   1.000
_cell.length_c   1.000
_cell.angle_alpha   90.00
_cell.angle_beta   90.00
_cell.angle_gamma   90.00
#
_symmetry.space_group_name_H-M   'P 1'
#
loop_
_entity.id
_entity.type
_entity.pdbx_description
1 polymer ?
#
loop_
_entity_poly.entity_id
_entity_poly.type
_entity_poly.pdbx_seq_one_letter_code
_entity_poly.pdbx_strand_id
1 'polypeptide(L)' 'MQIWAGLGNPGPQYAMHRHNVGFM' A
#
# COMPACT_ATOMS: atom_id res chain seq x y z
N MET A 1 5.07 22.30 -1.22
CA MET A 1 5.20 21.05 -2.02
C MET A 1 4.65 19.93 -1.17
N GLN A 2 3.78 19.07 -1.71
CA GLN A 2 3.15 17.98 -0.94
C GLN A 2 3.62 16.64 -1.52
N ILE A 3 4.02 15.71 -0.66
CA ILE A 3 4.38 14.33 -1.04
C ILE A 3 3.40 13.40 -0.33
N TRP A 4 2.73 12.57 -1.13
CA TRP A 4 1.83 11.53 -0.66
C TRP A 4 2.51 10.19 -0.89
N ALA A 5 2.66 9.39 0.17
CA ALA A 5 3.29 8.08 0.11
C ALA A 5 2.39 7.07 0.82
N GLY A 6 2.19 5.92 0.17
CA GLY A 6 1.46 4.79 0.71
C GLY A 6 2.39 3.79 1.38
N LEU A 7 2.00 3.28 2.54
CA LEU A 7 2.65 2.14 3.19
C LEU A 7 1.94 0.85 2.81
N GLY A 8 2.70 -0.22 2.63
CA GLY A 8 2.19 -1.54 2.25
C GLY A 8 3.31 -2.55 1.99
N ASN A 9 2.94 -3.81 1.75
CA ASN A 9 3.86 -4.91 1.47
C ASN A 9 3.84 -5.31 -0.02
N PRO A 10 4.99 -5.56 -0.66
CA PRO A 10 5.06 -5.90 -2.07
C PRO A 10 4.68 -7.36 -2.34
N GLY A 11 3.96 -7.60 -3.44
CA GLY A 11 3.64 -8.94 -3.96
C GLY A 11 2.13 -9.22 -4.06
N PRO A 12 1.70 -10.07 -5.02
CA PRO A 12 0.28 -10.33 -5.29
C PRO A 12 -0.46 -10.97 -4.12
N GLN A 13 0.27 -11.63 -3.21
CA GLN A 13 -0.25 -12.24 -1.99
C GLN A 13 -0.81 -11.20 -1.00
N TYR A 14 -0.31 -9.96 -1.03
CA TYR A 14 -0.68 -8.91 -0.07
C TYR A 14 -1.69 -7.89 -0.63
N ALA A 15 -2.15 -8.09 -1.87
CA ALA A 15 -3.03 -7.13 -2.57
C ALA A 15 -4.35 -6.87 -1.83
N MET A 16 -4.86 -7.84 -1.08
CA MET A 16 -6.13 -7.74 -0.33
C MET A 16 -5.93 -7.59 1.18
N HIS A 17 -4.71 -7.32 1.64
CA HIS A 17 -4.45 -7.06 3.05
C HIS A 17 -4.84 -5.62 3.43
N ARG A 18 -5.52 -5.45 4.56
CA ARG A 18 -5.90 -4.11 5.07
C ARG A 18 -4.69 -3.20 5.31
N HIS A 19 -3.52 -3.80 5.57
CA HIS A 19 -2.25 -3.08 5.72
C HIS A 19 -1.76 -2.43 4.40
N ASN A 20 -2.29 -2.84 3.25
CA ASN A 20 -1.94 -2.34 1.93
C ASN A 20 -2.95 -1.30 1.40
N VAL A 21 -3.82 -0.74 2.24
CA VAL A 21 -4.76 0.31 1.81
C VAL A 21 -4.05 1.56 1.27
N GLY A 22 -2.80 1.80 1.66
CA GLY A 22 -1.99 2.87 1.08
C GLY A 22 -1.44 2.54 -0.32
N PHE A 23 -1.46 1.26 -0.73
CA PHE A 23 -1.01 0.78 -2.05
C PHE A 23 -2.16 0.58 -3.04
N MET A 24 -3.40 0.39 -2.55
CA MET A 24 -4.62 0.36 -3.38
C MET A 24 -4.94 1.76 -3.90
#